data_AF-A0AAW1Y9H8-F1
#
_entry.id   AF-A0AAW1Y9H8-F1
#
_cell.length_a   1.000
_cell.length_b   1.000
_cell.length_c   1.000
_cell.angle_alpha   90.00
_cell.angle_beta   90.00
_cell.angle_gamma   90.00
#
_symmetry.space_group_name_H-M   'P 1'
#
loop_
_entity.id
_entity.type
_entity.pdbx_description
1 polymer ?
#
loop_
_entity_poly.entity_id
_entity_poly.type
_entity_poly.pdbx_seq_one_letter_code
_entity_poly.pdbx_strand_id
1 'polypeptide(L)' 'MNQGFQSLEELYYKTWLHSGQRVIVQEKNDDQVVENVVTVQGLTSTGYLLAIGDDNQMCQLHPDGNSFDFFKGLVRRKLD' A
#
# COMPACT_ATOMS: atom_id res chain seq x y z
N MET A 1 23.81 -18.47 3.95
CA MET A 1 23.07 -17.24 4.31
C MET A 1 22.24 -16.84 3.11
N ASN A 2 20.92 -16.99 3.19
CA ASN A 2 20.01 -16.59 2.12
C ASN A 2 19.84 -15.07 2.23
N GLN A 3 20.50 -14.29 1.37
CA GLN A 3 20.40 -12.82 1.39
C GLN A 3 19.05 -12.29 0.85
N GLY A 4 18.07 -13.17 0.59
CA GLY A 4 16.67 -12.84 0.36
C GLY A 4 16.43 -11.63 -0.54
N PHE A 5 15.40 -10.84 -0.20
CA PHE A 5 15.12 -9.56 -0.85
C PHE A 5 16.07 -8.43 -0.39
N GLN A 6 16.73 -8.60 0.75
CA GLN A 6 17.54 -7.57 1.41
C GLN A 6 18.66 -7.01 0.52
N SER A 7 19.27 -7.85 -0.32
CA SER A 7 20.31 -7.42 -1.27
C SER A 7 19.78 -6.57 -2.44
N LEU A 8 18.47 -6.63 -2.70
CA LEU A 8 17.79 -5.89 -3.77
C LEU A 8 16.96 -4.71 -3.25
N GLU A 9 16.70 -4.66 -1.94
CA GLU A 9 15.79 -3.71 -1.30
C GLU A 9 16.18 -2.24 -1.58
N GLU A 10 17.46 -1.90 -1.48
CA GLU A 10 17.94 -0.54 -1.75
C GLU A 10 17.70 -0.13 -3.22
N LEU A 11 18.01 -1.02 -4.16
CA LEU A 11 17.81 -0.77 -5.60
C LEU A 11 16.32 -0.68 -5.93
N TYR A 12 15.50 -1.52 -5.29
CA TYR A 12 14.05 -1.49 -5.42
C TYR A 12 13.49 -0.12 -5.00
N TYR A 13 13.85 0.38 -3.81
CA TYR A 13 13.40 1.71 -3.37
C TYR A 13 13.92 2.86 -4.22
N LYS A 14 15.13 2.75 -4.78
CA LYS A 14 15.68 3.78 -5.71
C LYS A 14 14.94 3.86 -7.04
N THR A 15 14.29 2.78 -7.46
CA THR A 15 13.71 2.65 -8.80
C THR A 15 12.20 2.61 -8.81
N TRP A 16 11.56 2.32 -7.68
CA TRP A 16 10.11 2.28 -7.61
C TRP A 16 9.49 3.67 -7.61
N LEU A 17 8.21 3.75 -7.98
CA LEU A 17 7.50 5.02 -8.14
C LEU A 17 6.49 5.28 -7.01
N HIS A 18 6.52 4.47 -5.95
CA HIS A 18 5.46 4.44 -4.94
C HIS A 18 5.76 5.25 -3.68
N SER A 19 7.01 5.71 -3.47
CA SER A 19 7.38 6.53 -2.31
C SER A 19 6.52 7.80 -2.19
N GLY A 20 5.88 8.00 -1.04
CA GLY A 20 5.08 9.19 -0.78
C GLY A 20 3.77 9.25 -1.57
N GLN A 21 3.41 8.18 -2.27
CA GLN A 21 2.18 8.14 -3.04
C GLN A 21 0.99 8.13 -2.09
N ARG A 22 0.11 9.13 -2.22
CA ARG A 22 -1.19 9.17 -1.52
C ARG A 22 -2.17 8.29 -2.27
N VAL A 23 -2.83 7.38 -1.55
CA VAL A 23 -3.71 6.35 -2.10
C VAL A 23 -4.98 6.28 -1.27
N ILE A 24 -6.08 5.83 -1.89
CA ILE A 24 -7.38 5.70 -1.23
C ILE A 24 -7.64 4.22 -0.97
N VAL A 25 -7.80 3.86 0.29
CA VAL A 25 -8.19 2.52 0.73
C VAL A 25 -9.69 2.54 0.95
N GLN A 26 -10.43 1.76 0.15
CA GLN A 26 -11.85 1.57 0.36
C GLN A 26 -12.07 0.29 1.16
N GLU A 27 -12.62 0.43 2.35
CA GLU A 27 -13.02 -0.68 3.20
C GLU A 27 -14.55 -0.78 3.21
N LYS A 28 -15.06 -1.96 2.87
CA LYS A 28 -16.49 -2.25 2.95
C LYS A 28 -16.79 -2.81 4.34
N ASN A 29 -17.63 -2.12 5.10
CA ASN A 29 -18.15 -2.57 6.38
C ASN A 29 -19.67 -2.69 6.23
N ASP A 30 -20.16 -3.93 6.17
CA ASP A 30 -21.55 -4.27 5.84
C ASP A 30 -22.02 -3.61 4.53
N ASP A 31 -22.94 -2.65 4.60
CA ASP A 31 -23.48 -1.88 3.47
C ASP A 31 -22.81 -0.51 3.27
N GLN A 32 -21.84 -0.15 4.12
CA GLN A 32 -21.14 1.14 4.03
C GLN A 32 -19.73 0.96 3.45
N VAL A 33 -19.37 1.86 2.54
CA VAL A 33 -18.00 1.98 2.02
C VAL A 33 -17.33 3.14 2.74
N VAL A 34 -16.27 2.84 3.48
CA VAL A 34 -15.41 3.83 4.15
C VAL A 34 -14.17 4.02 3.30
N GLU A 35 -13.84 5.28 2.99
CA GLU A 35 -12.62 5.64 2.26
C GLU A 35 -11.61 6.26 3.20
N ASN A 36 -10.40 5.71 3.24
CA ASN A 36 -9.29 6.24 4.01
C ASN A 36 -8.16 6.66 3.09
N VAL A 37 -7.67 7.87 3.26
CA VAL A 37 -6.48 8.35 2.53
C VAL A 37 -5.24 7.98 3.33
N VAL A 38 -4.31 7.28 2.69
CA VAL A 38 -3.05 6.85 3.29
C VAL A 38 -1.88 7.17 2.37
N THR A 39 -0.70 7.35 2.94
CA THR A 39 0.54 7.65 2.21
C THR A 39 1.48 6.47 2.29
N VAL A 40 1.89 5.94 1.15
CA VAL A 40 2.86 4.83 1.06
C VAL A 40 4.22 5.29 1.58
N GLN A 41 4.72 4.54 2.57
CA GLN A 41 6.02 4.80 3.21
C GLN A 41 7.10 3.82 2.74
N GLY A 42 6.72 2.60 2.36
CA GLY A 42 7.70 1.57 2.04
C GLY A 42 7.07 0.19 1.91
N LEU A 43 7.88 -0.82 2.20
CA LEU A 43 7.48 -2.22 2.30
C LEU A 43 7.52 -2.70 3.76
N THR A 44 6.66 -3.66 4.09
CA THR A 44 6.77 -4.46 5.30
C THR A 44 7.90 -5.49 5.16
N SER A 45 8.31 -6.10 6.28
CA SER A 45 9.28 -7.21 6.28
C SER A 45 8.84 -8.43 5.46
N THR A 46 7.54 -8.53 5.16
CA THR A 46 6.92 -9.57 4.34
C THR A 46 6.71 -9.15 2.88
N GLY A 47 7.09 -7.93 2.51
CA GLY A 47 7.07 -7.43 1.12
C GLY A 47 5.75 -6.79 0.67
N TYR A 48 4.84 -6.46 1.60
CA TYR A 48 3.62 -5.71 1.28
C TYR A 48 3.84 -4.21 1.36
N LEU A 49 3.00 -3.40 0.73
CA LEU A 49 3.10 -1.94 0.87
C LEU A 49 2.69 -1.53 2.29
N LEU A 50 3.55 -0.76 2.94
CA LEU A 50 3.29 -0.09 4.20
C LEU A 50 2.83 1.34 3.92
N ALA A 51 1.70 1.75 4.49
CA ALA A 51 1.19 3.10 4.38
C ALA A 51 0.76 3.66 5.74
N ILE A 52 0.71 4.99 5.84
CA ILE A 52 0.30 5.72 7.05
C ILE A 52 -0.86 6.65 6.69
N GLY A 53 -1.96 6.57 7.45
CA GLY A 53 -3.10 7.47 7.34
C GLY A 53 -2.84 8.86 7.91
N ASP A 54 -3.72 9.81 7.58
CA ASP A 54 -3.65 11.18 8.12
C ASP A 54 -3.83 11.21 9.66
N ASP A 55 -4.38 10.13 10.24
CA ASP A 55 -4.52 9.87 11.67
C ASP A 55 -3.29 9.20 12.30
N ASN A 56 -2.17 9.10 11.57
CA ASN A 56 -0.96 8.37 11.93
C ASN A 56 -1.16 6.85 12.14
N GLN A 57 -2.29 6.27 11.73
CA GLN A 57 -2.47 4.82 11.78
C GLN A 57 -1.70 4.14 10.65
N MET A 58 -0.96 3.08 11.01
CA MET A 58 -0.25 2.27 10.03
C MET A 58 -1.19 1.23 9.44
N CYS A 59 -1.14 1.06 8.12
CA CYS A 59 -1.85 0.01 7.43
C CYS A 59 -0.95 -0.72 6.43
N GLN A 60 -1.27 -2.01 6.25
CA GLN A 60 -0.59 -2.88 5.31
C GLN A 60 -1.51 -3.15 4.13
N LEU A 61 -1.07 -2.82 2.91
CA LEU A 61 -1.85 -3.01 1.69
C LEU A 61 -1.45 -4.33 1.01
N HIS A 62 -2.40 -5.25 0.93
CA HIS A 62 -2.23 -6.52 0.24
C HIS A 62 -2.60 -6.41 -1.23
N PRO A 63 -2.03 -7.25 -2.12
CA PRO A 63 -2.33 -7.24 -3.57
C PRO A 63 -3.67 -7.87 -3.93
N ASP A 64 -4.47 -8.29 -2.94
CA ASP A 64 -5.69 -9.09 -3.02
C ASP A 64 -6.92 -8.39 -3.61
N GLY A 65 -6.76 -7.17 -4.13
CA GLY A 65 -7.86 -6.41 -4.74
C GLY A 65 -7.48 -4.96 -5.09
N ASN A 66 -6.19 -4.67 -5.26
CA ASN A 66 -5.73 -3.34 -5.60
C ASN A 66 -5.86 -3.12 -7.12
N SER A 67 -6.50 -2.02 -7.49
CA SER A 67 -6.56 -1.49 -8.84
C SER A 67 -5.80 -0.17 -8.85
N PHE A 68 -4.80 -0.01 -9.70
CA PHE A 68 -4.13 1.28 -9.87
C PHE A 68 -4.94 2.13 -10.85
N ASP A 69 -5.65 3.14 -10.34
CA ASP A 69 -6.29 4.16 -11.17
C ASP A 69 -5.29 5.30 -11.36
N PHE A 70 -4.81 5.50 -12.58
CA PHE A 70 -3.79 6.51 -12.88
C PHE A 70 -4.20 7.95 -12.49
N PHE A 71 -5.51 8.23 -12.40
CA PHE A 71 -6.04 9.54 -11.98
C PHE A 71 -6.34 9.61 -10.48
N LYS A 72 -6.52 8.47 -9.80
CA LYS A 72 -6.89 8.40 -8.37
C LYS A 72 -5.84 7.74 -7.47
N GLY A 73 -4.74 7.24 -8.03
CA GLY A 73 -3.73 6.43 -7.34
C GLY A 73 -4.10 4.96 -7.21
N LEU A 74 -3.42 4.26 -6.28
CA LEU A 74 -3.76 2.87 -5.94
C LEU A 74 -5.12 2.85 -5.19
N VAL A 75 -6.07 2.06 -5.67
CA VAL A 75 -7.41 1.88 -5.08
C VAL A 75 -7.55 0.43 -4.65
N ARG A 76 -7.66 0.15 -3.35
CA ARG A 76 -7.96 -1.21 -2.86
C ARG A 76 -9.46 -1.40 -2.78
N ARG A 77 -9.97 -2.48 -3.37
CA ARG A 77 -11.32 -3.02 -3.13
C ARG A 77 -11.17 -4.38 -2.45
N LYS A 78 -11.53 -4.48 -1.17
CA LYS A 78 -11.68 -5.79 -0.53
C LYS A 78 -12.97 -6.42 -1.06
N LEU A 79 -12.86 -7.50 -1.83
CA LEU A 79 -13.98 -8.38 -2.12
C LEU A 79 -14.01 -9.47 -1.05
N ASP A 80 -15.21 -9.73 -0.52
CA ASP A 80 -15.50 -10.73 0.51
C ASP A 80 -14.97 -12.12 0.18
#